data_AF-A0AAV4IVC2-F1
#
_entry.id   AF-A0AAV4IVC2-F1
#
_cell.length_a   1.000
_cell.length_b   1.000
_cell.length_c   1.000
_cell.angle_alpha   90.00
_cell.angle_beta   90.00
_cell.angle_gamma   90.00
#
_symmetry.space_group_name_H-M   'P 1'
#
loop_
_entity.id
_entity.type
_entity.pdbx_description
1 polymer ?
#
loop_
_entity_poly.entity_id
_entity_poly.type
_entity_poly.pdbx_seq_one_letter_code
_entity_poly.pdbx_strand_id
1 'polypeptide(L)'
;MCDAYFAYSMPWYPGGDLTTVLRGHHPMDTATILVCMTEVAFAVEYLHERCLVHLDIKLENVFLDGAGHAHLGDLGLLQHVTTESRTLLARDLGGTYDYLGPERFQAGPLDRCDVYALGVMCWVLVSKDETGVNVDYQSRMRAATGLRMSLRKVSLVVVAIAVEAEVVVAVVAAAVVVVIVVIVVVVVVVVVVVVVVVVVVVVVVVAVVVVKVVVVVVCTSNNNILLLFM
;
A
#
# COMPACT_ATOMS: atom_id res chain seq x y z
N MET A 1 29.16 20.20 37.70
CA MET A 1 29.23 19.56 36.38
C MET A 1 27.84 19.68 35.79
N CYS A 2 27.68 20.32 34.64
CA CYS A 2 26.42 20.21 33.90
C CYS A 2 26.42 18.82 33.27
N ASP A 3 25.48 17.97 33.66
CA ASP A 3 25.32 16.66 33.07
C ASP A 3 25.09 16.83 31.56
N ALA A 4 25.89 16.12 30.75
CA ALA A 4 25.72 16.13 29.32
C ALA A 4 24.47 15.30 28.98
N TYR A 5 23.46 15.95 28.40
CA TYR A 5 22.26 15.28 27.91
C TYR A 5 22.38 14.99 26.41
N PHE A 6 21.95 13.81 26.00
CA PHE A 6 21.69 13.48 24.60
C PHE A 6 20.21 13.71 24.32
N ALA A 7 19.91 14.43 23.24
CA ALA A 7 18.54 14.67 22.80
C ALA A 7 18.38 14.25 21.34
N TYR A 8 17.27 13.58 21.05
CA TYR A 8 16.86 13.27 19.69
C TYR A 8 15.66 14.15 19.33
N SER A 9 15.70 14.80 18.17
CA SER A 9 14.56 15.52 17.61
C SER A 9 13.92 14.64 16.54
N MET A 10 12.65 14.28 16.74
CA MET A 10 11.89 13.39 15.86
C MET A 10 10.56 14.04 15.48
N PRO A 11 9.92 13.61 14.37
CA PRO A 11 8.56 14.04 14.04
C PRO A 11 7.58 13.74 15.18
N TRP A 12 6.60 14.64 15.36
CA TRP A 12 5.51 14.45 16.31
C TRP A 12 4.30 13.81 15.63
N TYR A 13 3.78 12.74 16.23
CA TYR A 13 2.64 11.98 15.73
C TYR A 13 1.39 12.28 16.59
N PRO A 14 0.48 13.17 16.14
CA PRO A 14 -0.64 13.64 16.96
C PRO A 14 -1.74 12.59 17.20
N GLY A 15 -1.77 11.51 16.41
CA GLY A 15 -2.71 10.40 16.58
C GLY A 15 -2.35 9.46 17.74
N GLY A 16 -1.19 9.65 18.37
CA GLY A 16 -0.71 8.79 19.46
C GLY A 16 -0.27 7.41 18.98
N ASP A 17 -0.04 6.50 19.92
CA ASP A 17 0.32 5.11 19.64
C ASP A 17 -0.91 4.19 19.54
N LEU A 18 -0.75 3.02 18.92
CA LEU A 18 -1.86 2.08 18.73
C LEU A 18 -2.42 1.52 20.05
N THR A 19 -1.63 1.45 21.13
CA THR A 19 -2.16 1.03 22.44
C THR A 19 -3.15 2.07 22.97
N THR A 20 -2.85 3.35 22.82
CA THR A 20 -3.76 4.45 23.17
C THR A 20 -5.05 4.41 22.32
N VAL A 21 -4.92 4.18 21.01
CA VAL A 21 -6.07 4.07 20.10
C VAL A 21 -6.98 2.90 20.47
N LEU A 22 -6.39 1.73 20.74
CA LEU A 22 -7.14 0.52 21.10
C LEU A 22 -7.93 0.71 22.41
N ARG A 23 -7.37 1.44 23.38
CA ARG A 23 -8.03 1.75 24.67
C ARG A 23 -9.07 2.87 24.58
N GLY A 24 -9.00 3.72 23.55
CA GLY A 24 -9.71 4.99 23.46
C GLY A 24 -11.22 4.95 23.13
N HIS A 25 -11.92 3.82 23.25
CA HIS A 25 -13.33 3.62 22.82
C HIS A 25 -13.61 3.91 21.32
N HIS A 26 -12.58 4.13 20.50
CA HIS A 26 -12.64 4.17 19.04
C HIS A 26 -11.88 2.97 18.45
N PRO A 27 -12.41 1.74 18.61
CA PRO A 27 -11.77 0.57 18.04
C PRO A 27 -11.70 0.73 16.52
N MET A 28 -10.50 0.56 15.97
CA MET A 28 -10.29 0.57 14.51
C MET A 28 -11.20 -0.45 13.84
N ASP A 29 -11.75 -0.08 12.68
CA ASP A 29 -12.45 -1.03 11.83
C ASP A 29 -11.43 -1.96 11.13
N THR A 30 -11.92 -3.07 10.58
CA THR A 30 -11.05 -4.07 9.95
C THR A 30 -10.25 -3.49 8.80
N ALA A 31 -10.83 -2.54 8.05
CA ALA A 31 -10.14 -1.90 6.93
C ALA A 31 -8.95 -1.05 7.41
N THR A 32 -9.14 -0.26 8.48
CA THR A 32 -8.07 0.55 9.08
C THR A 32 -6.98 -0.33 9.68
N ILE A 33 -7.35 -1.43 10.34
CA ILE A 33 -6.38 -2.41 10.87
C ILE A 33 -5.52 -2.97 9.73
N LEU A 34 -6.14 -3.34 8.60
CA LEU A 34 -5.40 -3.87 7.45
C LEU A 34 -4.42 -2.84 6.89
N VAL A 35 -4.86 -1.61 6.65
CA VAL A 35 -3.99 -0.52 6.16
C VAL A 35 -2.82 -0.29 7.11
N CYS A 36 -3.10 -0.15 8.40
CA CYS A 36 -2.06 0.03 9.42
C CYS A 36 -1.06 -1.13 9.44
N MET A 37 -1.54 -2.38 9.41
CA MET A 37 -0.65 -3.54 9.41
C MET A 37 0.20 -3.63 8.15
N THR A 38 -0.34 -3.22 6.99
CA THR A 38 0.41 -3.15 5.74
C THR A 38 1.53 -2.10 5.80
N GLU A 39 1.26 -0.92 6.34
CA GLU A 39 2.25 0.15 6.51
C GLU A 39 3.40 -0.26 7.44
N VAL A 40 3.07 -0.88 8.58
CA VAL A 40 4.08 -1.40 9.51
C VAL A 40 4.87 -2.55 8.86
N ALA A 41 4.22 -3.43 8.12
CA ALA A 41 4.90 -4.52 7.40
C ALA A 41 5.90 -3.99 6.36
N PHE A 42 5.55 -2.93 5.61
CA PHE A 42 6.48 -2.26 4.70
C PHE A 42 7.69 -1.65 5.44
N ALA A 43 7.46 -1.04 6.60
CA ALA A 43 8.57 -0.53 7.41
C ALA A 43 9.52 -1.65 7.87
N VAL A 44 8.98 -2.81 8.25
CA VAL A 44 9.76 -3.98 8.67
C VAL A 44 10.52 -4.60 7.50
N GLU A 45 9.87 -4.75 6.34
CA GLU A 45 10.51 -5.21 5.11
C GLU A 45 11.69 -4.30 4.73
N TYR A 46 11.48 -2.98 4.77
CA TYR A 46 12.53 -1.99 4.52
C TYR A 46 13.77 -2.18 5.43
N LEU A 47 13.55 -2.49 6.72
CA LEU A 47 14.64 -2.79 7.66
C LEU A 47 15.32 -4.12 7.31
N HIS A 48 14.56 -5.17 7.05
CA HIS A 48 15.06 -6.52 6.79
C HIS A 48 15.91 -6.57 5.51
N GLU A 49 15.51 -5.85 4.45
CA GLU A 49 16.31 -5.68 3.22
C GLU A 49 17.70 -5.10 3.48
N ARG A 50 17.85 -4.31 4.56
CA ARG A 50 19.11 -3.68 4.98
C ARG A 50 19.82 -4.46 6.07
N CYS A 51 19.42 -5.72 6.28
CA CYS A 51 19.94 -6.57 7.35
C CYS A 51 19.76 -5.94 8.74
N LEU A 52 18.73 -5.12 8.94
CA LEU A 52 18.36 -4.54 10.22
C LEU A 52 17.14 -5.26 10.78
N VAL A 53 17.13 -5.53 12.08
CA VAL A 53 16.01 -6.19 12.78
C VAL A 53 15.61 -5.34 13.97
N HIS A 54 14.32 -5.05 14.11
CA HIS A 54 13.78 -4.09 15.07
C HIS A 54 13.74 -4.63 16.51
N LEU A 55 13.34 -5.90 16.68
CA LEU A 55 13.30 -6.65 17.94
C LEU A 55 12.35 -6.14 19.04
N ASP A 56 11.60 -5.08 18.79
CA ASP A 56 10.62 -4.51 19.75
C ASP A 56 9.39 -3.95 19.05
N ILE A 57 8.91 -4.69 18.04
CA ILE A 57 7.65 -4.38 17.37
C ILE A 57 6.49 -4.64 18.33
N LYS A 58 5.70 -3.61 18.59
CA LYS A 58 4.55 -3.62 19.50
C LYS A 58 3.65 -2.42 19.24
N LEU A 59 2.43 -2.46 19.77
CA LEU A 59 1.45 -1.39 19.58
C LEU A 59 1.92 -0.03 20.12
N GLU A 60 2.70 0.00 21.20
CA GLU A 60 3.26 1.22 21.79
C GLU A 60 4.32 1.89 20.89
N ASN A 61 4.93 1.13 19.99
CA ASN A 61 5.98 1.59 19.08
C ASN A 61 5.46 1.89 17.68
N VAL A 62 4.14 1.84 17.47
CA VAL A 62 3.51 2.24 16.21
C VAL A 62 2.65 3.47 16.45
N PHE A 63 3.01 4.56 15.78
CA PHE A 63 2.42 5.88 15.97
C PHE A 63 1.55 6.27 14.78
N LEU A 64 0.47 7.00 15.02
CA LEU A 64 -0.41 7.52 13.98
C LEU A 64 -0.15 9.01 13.73
N ASP A 65 0.04 9.38 12.47
CA ASP A 65 0.12 10.78 12.08
C ASP A 65 -1.27 11.46 12.02
N GLY A 66 -1.29 12.74 11.64
CA GLY A 66 -2.55 13.51 11.55
C GLY A 66 -3.50 13.07 10.43
N ALA A 67 -3.03 12.25 9.49
CA ALA A 67 -3.84 11.64 8.43
C ALA A 67 -4.26 10.20 8.77
N GLY A 68 -3.75 9.64 9.88
CA GLY A 68 -4.05 8.28 10.32
C GLY A 68 -3.12 7.22 9.74
N HIS A 69 -1.99 7.59 9.11
CA HIS A 69 -0.99 6.64 8.65
C HIS A 69 -0.11 6.17 9.82
N ALA A 70 0.28 4.91 9.78
CA ALA A 70 1.10 4.24 10.79
C ALA A 70 2.59 4.39 10.53
N HIS A 71 3.32 4.75 11.58
CA HIS A 71 4.77 4.95 11.57
C HIS A 71 5.40 4.08 12.65
N LEU A 72 6.27 3.15 12.25
CA LEU A 72 7.04 2.32 13.18
C LEU A 72 8.19 3.15 13.79
N GLY A 73 8.27 3.20 15.11
CA GLY A 73 9.27 3.95 15.86
C GLY A 73 9.96 3.13 16.95
N ASP A 74 10.77 3.82 17.76
CA ASP A 74 11.63 3.24 18.81
C ASP A 74 12.63 2.17 18.30
N LEU A 75 13.71 2.66 17.70
CA LEU A 75 14.81 1.85 17.20
C LEU A 75 15.84 1.50 18.29
N GLY A 76 15.49 1.61 19.58
CA GLY A 76 16.43 1.43 20.69
C GLY A 76 17.03 0.03 20.78
N LEU A 77 16.34 -0.98 20.24
CA LEU A 77 16.79 -2.37 20.18
C LEU A 77 17.18 -2.85 18.78
N LEU A 78 17.26 -1.93 17.81
CA LEU A 78 17.61 -2.24 16.43
C LEU A 78 18.99 -2.92 16.34
N GLN A 79 19.06 -4.03 15.62
CA GLN A 79 20.30 -4.79 15.42
C GLN A 79 20.63 -4.96 13.95
N HIS A 80 21.91 -4.80 13.61
CA HIS A 80 22.43 -5.14 12.29
C HIS A 80 22.88 -6.61 12.27
N VAL A 81 22.17 -7.43 11.51
CA VAL A 81 22.33 -8.88 11.50
C VAL A 81 23.09 -9.29 10.25
N THR A 82 24.41 -9.44 10.37
CA THR A 82 25.23 -10.01 9.29
C THR A 82 25.16 -11.54 9.29
N THR A 83 25.74 -12.19 8.28
CA THR A 83 25.79 -13.66 8.19
C THR A 83 26.44 -14.32 9.41
N GLU A 84 27.35 -13.62 10.10
CA GLU A 84 28.01 -14.07 11.33
C GLU A 84 27.17 -13.82 12.60
N SER A 85 26.27 -12.82 12.58
CA SER A 85 25.41 -12.43 13.71
C SER A 85 24.13 -13.28 13.83
N ARG A 86 23.84 -14.15 12.85
CA ARG A 86 22.63 -15.01 12.81
C ARG A 86 22.54 -16.02 13.97
N THR A 87 23.60 -16.18 14.75
CA THR A 87 23.69 -17.13 15.87
C THR A 87 23.69 -16.46 17.24
N LEU A 88 23.56 -15.13 17.33
CA LEU A 88 23.33 -14.47 18.62
C LEU A 88 22.02 -15.00 19.21
N LEU A 89 22.08 -15.55 20.43
CA LEU A 89 20.88 -15.92 21.16
C LEU A 89 20.11 -14.63 21.45
N ALA A 90 18.94 -14.50 20.83
CA ALA A 90 18.12 -13.30 20.93
C ALA A 90 17.70 -12.96 22.38
N ARG A 91 17.78 -13.93 23.30
CA ARG A 91 17.48 -13.78 24.73
C ARG A 91 18.25 -12.64 25.42
N ASP A 92 19.43 -12.26 24.91
CA ASP A 92 20.29 -11.25 25.54
C ASP A 92 19.99 -9.82 25.00
N LEU A 93 19.10 -9.67 24.01
CA LEU A 93 18.85 -8.44 23.26
C LEU A 93 17.62 -7.64 23.75
N GLY A 94 17.12 -7.88 24.97
CA GLY A 94 15.95 -7.16 25.52
C GLY A 94 14.63 -7.49 24.80
N GLY A 95 13.68 -6.55 24.79
CA GLY A 95 12.38 -6.65 24.10
C GLY A 95 11.18 -6.84 25.04
N THR A 96 9.99 -6.59 24.51
CA THR A 96 8.73 -6.68 25.28
C THR A 96 8.22 -8.12 25.31
N TYR A 97 8.22 -8.74 26.51
CA TYR A 97 7.95 -10.18 26.71
C TYR A 97 6.70 -10.71 26.01
N ASP A 98 5.62 -9.94 26.00
CA ASP A 98 4.32 -10.37 25.48
C ASP A 98 4.34 -10.56 23.94
N TYR A 99 5.26 -9.89 23.23
CA TYR A 99 5.43 -9.97 21.78
C TYR A 99 6.53 -10.94 21.34
N LEU A 100 7.24 -11.57 22.29
CA LEU A 100 8.35 -12.47 21.98
C LEU A 100 7.86 -13.81 21.44
N GLY A 101 8.31 -14.18 20.25
CA GLY A 101 8.06 -15.50 19.68
C GLY A 101 8.99 -16.59 20.20
N PRO A 102 8.65 -17.87 19.96
CA PRO A 102 9.47 -19.00 20.39
C PRO A 102 10.88 -18.98 19.78
N GLU A 103 11.04 -18.41 18.59
CA GLU A 103 12.33 -18.19 17.94
C GLU A 103 13.27 -17.28 18.73
N ARG A 104 12.77 -16.44 19.64
CA ARG A 104 13.61 -15.66 20.57
C ARG A 104 14.46 -16.54 21.49
N PHE A 105 13.95 -17.73 21.81
CA PHE A 105 14.57 -18.69 22.71
C PHE A 105 15.29 -19.82 21.97
N GLN A 106 15.29 -19.79 20.64
CA GLN A 106 15.92 -20.78 19.78
C GLN A 106 17.08 -20.14 19.02
N ALA A 107 18.10 -20.94 18.68
CA ALA A 107 19.11 -20.47 17.74
C ALA A 107 18.48 -20.39 16.34
N GLY A 108 18.45 -19.21 15.74
CA GLY A 108 17.85 -19.00 14.42
C GLY A 108 17.88 -17.56 13.94
N PRO A 109 17.40 -17.32 12.71
CA PRO A 109 17.36 -15.97 12.13
C PRO A 109 16.53 -14.99 12.97
N LEU A 110 17.12 -13.84 13.32
CA LEU A 110 16.51 -12.84 14.20
C LEU A 110 15.35 -12.08 13.56
N ASP A 111 15.37 -11.91 12.23
CA ASP A 111 14.30 -11.33 11.41
C ASP A 111 12.93 -11.99 11.65
N ARG A 112 12.92 -13.28 11.98
CA ARG A 112 11.69 -14.02 12.33
C ARG A 112 11.01 -13.51 13.60
N CYS A 113 11.76 -12.89 14.53
CA CYS A 113 11.18 -12.29 15.73
C CYS A 113 10.23 -11.14 15.38
N ASP A 114 10.64 -10.29 14.42
CA ASP A 114 9.81 -9.17 13.96
C ASP A 114 8.53 -9.65 13.28
N VAL A 115 8.63 -10.72 12.48
CA VAL A 115 7.47 -11.35 11.82
C VAL A 115 6.49 -11.93 12.84
N TYR A 116 6.99 -12.54 13.91
CA TYR A 116 6.14 -13.04 14.98
C TYR A 116 5.43 -11.90 15.71
N ALA A 117 6.17 -10.85 16.07
CA ALA A 117 5.62 -9.68 16.75
C ALA A 117 4.53 -8.97 15.92
N LEU A 118 4.72 -8.85 14.60
CA LEU A 118 3.67 -8.41 13.68
C LEU A 118 2.41 -9.30 13.73
N GLY A 119 2.60 -10.62 13.81
CA GLY A 119 1.50 -11.57 13.97
C GLY A 119 0.72 -11.36 15.28
N VAL A 120 1.44 -11.14 16.39
CA VAL A 120 0.81 -10.82 17.69
C VAL A 120 0.02 -9.53 17.60
N MET A 121 0.61 -8.45 17.06
CA MET A 121 -0.08 -7.17 16.89
C MET A 121 -1.37 -7.32 16.08
N CYS A 122 -1.32 -7.98 14.93
CA CYS A 122 -2.51 -8.22 14.10
C CYS A 122 -3.59 -8.97 14.89
N TRP A 123 -3.22 -10.01 15.62
CA TRP A 123 -4.15 -10.76 16.45
C TRP A 123 -4.79 -9.88 17.53
N VAL A 124 -4.01 -9.06 18.25
CA VAL A 124 -4.52 -8.16 19.29
C VAL A 124 -5.50 -7.13 18.71
N LEU A 125 -5.15 -6.51 17.58
CA LEU A 125 -5.99 -5.52 16.92
C LEU A 125 -7.32 -6.12 16.44
N VAL A 126 -7.29 -7.30 15.83
CA VAL A 126 -8.49 -7.97 15.30
C VAL A 126 -9.37 -8.52 16.43
N SER A 127 -8.76 -9.11 17.46
CA SER A 127 -9.50 -9.62 18.61
C SER A 127 -10.08 -8.50 19.48
N LYS A 128 -9.60 -7.26 19.32
CA LYS A 128 -9.91 -6.11 20.17
C LYS A 128 -9.69 -6.40 21.64
N ASP A 129 -8.74 -7.29 21.90
CA ASP A 129 -8.45 -7.78 23.22
C ASP A 129 -7.71 -6.68 23.98
N GLU A 130 -8.30 -6.23 25.08
CA GLU A 130 -7.72 -5.16 25.89
C GLU A 130 -6.30 -5.57 26.30
N THR A 131 -5.33 -4.68 26.04
CA THR A 131 -3.92 -4.83 26.44
C THR A 131 -3.82 -4.75 27.97
N GLY A 132 -4.19 -5.85 28.63
CA GLY A 132 -3.90 -6.07 30.02
C GLY A 132 -2.40 -6.25 30.20
N VAL A 133 -1.81 -5.49 31.12
CA VAL A 133 -0.49 -5.81 31.66
C VAL A 133 -0.56 -7.28 32.15
N ASN A 134 0.44 -8.11 31.82
CA ASN A 134 0.50 -9.55 32.14
C ASN A 134 -0.39 -10.48 31.26
N VAL A 135 -0.61 -10.14 29.99
CA VAL A 135 -1.30 -11.04 29.05
C VAL A 135 -0.28 -11.91 28.32
N ASP A 136 -0.23 -13.20 28.68
CA ASP A 136 0.50 -14.21 27.91
C ASP A 136 -0.20 -14.46 26.56
N TYR A 137 0.13 -13.64 25.57
CA TYR A 137 -0.40 -13.77 24.21
C TYR A 137 -0.08 -15.13 23.61
N GLN A 138 1.02 -15.79 24.00
CA GLN A 138 1.30 -17.13 23.51
C GLN A 138 0.25 -18.13 23.98
N SER A 139 -0.12 -18.10 25.25
CA SER A 139 -1.18 -18.98 25.78
C SER A 139 -2.55 -18.64 25.21
N ARG A 140 -2.87 -17.36 25.03
CA ARG A 140 -4.17 -16.94 24.46
C ARG A 140 -4.30 -17.25 22.98
N MET A 141 -3.24 -17.02 22.19
CA MET A 141 -3.21 -17.46 20.79
C MET A 141 -3.36 -18.98 20.70
N ARG A 142 -2.64 -19.75 21.53
CA ARG A 142 -2.79 -21.23 21.58
C ARG A 142 -4.20 -21.68 21.96
N ALA A 143 -4.86 -20.99 22.89
CA ALA A 143 -6.20 -21.31 23.36
C ALA A 143 -7.30 -20.91 22.36
N ALA A 144 -7.16 -19.73 21.72
CA ALA A 144 -8.07 -19.24 20.70
C ALA A 144 -8.03 -20.11 19.43
N THR A 145 -6.90 -20.75 19.16
CA THR A 145 -6.72 -21.59 17.98
C THR A 145 -6.50 -23.03 18.40
N GLY A 146 -7.57 -23.79 18.73
CA GLY A 146 -7.54 -25.25 19.01
C GLY A 146 -6.91 -26.15 17.92
N LEU A 147 -6.27 -25.55 16.91
CA LEU A 147 -5.38 -26.15 15.94
C LEU A 147 -3.92 -25.89 16.38
N ARG A 148 -3.10 -26.93 16.46
CA ARG A 148 -1.63 -26.82 16.43
C ARG A 148 -1.23 -25.88 15.27
N MET A 149 -1.01 -24.59 15.56
CA MET A 149 -0.38 -23.68 14.62
C MET A 149 1.10 -24.03 14.58
N SER A 150 1.44 -24.91 13.65
CA SER A 150 2.81 -25.01 13.15
C SER A 150 3.22 -23.62 12.68
N LEU A 151 4.42 -23.15 13.07
CA LEU A 151 5.01 -21.86 12.65
C LEU A 151 4.88 -21.60 11.13
N ARG A 152 4.75 -22.65 10.31
CA ARG A 152 4.43 -22.54 8.87
C ARG A 152 3.10 -21.84 8.56
N LYS A 153 2.09 -21.90 9.44
CA LYS A 153 0.75 -21.33 9.23
C LYS A 153 0.65 -19.86 9.62
N VAL A 154 1.41 -19.41 10.62
CA VAL A 154 1.51 -17.97 10.95
C VAL A 154 2.24 -17.24 9.83
N SER A 155 3.33 -17.81 9.31
CA SER A 155 3.92 -17.34 8.05
C SER A 155 2.90 -17.36 6.92
N LEU A 156 1.94 -18.28 6.86
CA LEU A 156 0.93 -18.32 5.80
C LEU A 156 -0.18 -17.28 5.96
N VAL A 157 -0.47 -16.80 7.17
CA VAL A 157 -1.42 -15.70 7.41
C VAL A 157 -0.74 -14.36 7.15
N VAL A 158 0.51 -14.19 7.57
CA VAL A 158 1.31 -13.00 7.24
C VAL A 158 1.64 -12.98 5.73
N VAL A 159 1.96 -14.13 5.13
CA VAL A 159 2.08 -14.30 3.68
C VAL A 159 0.72 -14.18 3.01
N ALA A 160 -0.41 -14.57 3.59
CA ALA A 160 -1.71 -14.30 2.98
C ALA A 160 -2.03 -12.80 3.01
N ILE A 161 -1.64 -12.06 4.05
CA ILE A 161 -1.77 -10.59 4.09
C ILE A 161 -0.77 -9.94 3.11
N ALA A 162 0.45 -10.43 2.99
CA ALA A 162 1.45 -9.95 2.03
C ALA A 162 1.13 -10.34 0.57
N VAL A 163 0.55 -11.53 0.34
CA VAL A 163 0.07 -12.02 -0.95
C VAL A 163 -1.23 -11.32 -1.32
N GLU A 164 -2.12 -11.02 -0.38
CA GLU A 164 -3.25 -10.13 -0.65
C GLU A 164 -2.78 -8.71 -0.94
N ALA A 165 -1.69 -8.22 -0.34
CA ALA A 165 -1.09 -6.95 -0.74
C ALA A 165 -0.52 -7.00 -2.17
N GLU A 166 0.20 -8.06 -2.57
CA GLU A 166 0.65 -8.23 -3.97
C GLU A 166 -0.52 -8.40 -4.95
N VAL A 167 -1.56 -9.15 -4.58
CA VAL A 167 -2.76 -9.36 -5.41
C VAL A 167 -3.58 -8.08 -5.49
N VAL A 168 -3.72 -7.31 -4.41
CA VAL A 168 -4.37 -5.99 -4.43
C VAL A 168 -3.56 -5.02 -5.28
N VAL A 169 -2.23 -4.99 -5.15
CA VAL A 169 -1.36 -4.17 -6.02
C VAL A 169 -1.48 -4.62 -7.48
N ALA A 170 -1.54 -5.93 -7.76
CA ALA A 170 -1.72 -6.46 -9.11
C ALA A 170 -3.13 -6.20 -9.67
N VAL A 171 -4.17 -6.27 -8.84
CA VAL A 171 -5.57 -5.97 -9.22
C VAL A 171 -5.75 -4.47 -9.44
N VAL A 172 -5.14 -3.63 -8.59
CA VAL A 172 -5.13 -2.18 -8.77
C VAL A 172 -4.32 -1.82 -10.02
N ALA A 173 -3.15 -2.42 -10.25
CA ALA A 173 -2.36 -2.24 -11.46
C ALA A 173 -3.14 -2.69 -12.71
N ALA A 174 -3.81 -3.85 -12.66
CA ALA A 174 -4.65 -4.34 -13.74
C ALA A 174 -5.85 -3.40 -13.99
N ALA A 175 -6.50 -2.90 -12.94
CA ALA A 175 -7.58 -1.93 -13.06
C ALA A 175 -7.08 -0.61 -13.68
N VAL A 176 -5.91 -0.12 -13.27
CA VAL A 176 -5.25 1.05 -13.87
C VAL A 176 -4.94 0.80 -15.35
N VAL A 177 -4.41 -0.37 -15.71
CA VAL A 177 -4.16 -0.75 -17.10
C VAL A 177 -5.46 -0.80 -17.89
N VAL A 178 -6.53 -1.37 -17.35
CA VAL A 178 -7.86 -1.39 -17.99
C VAL A 178 -8.38 0.03 -18.20
N VAL A 179 -8.26 0.90 -17.20
CA VAL A 179 -8.66 2.32 -17.31
C VAL A 179 -7.84 3.03 -18.40
N ILE A 180 -6.52 2.82 -18.44
CA ILE A 180 -5.65 3.37 -19.49
C ILE A 180 -6.07 2.87 -20.87
N VAL A 181 -6.32 1.55 -21.02
CA VAL A 181 -6.76 0.97 -22.29
C VAL A 181 -8.10 1.55 -22.72
N VAL A 182 -9.07 1.70 -21.80
CA VAL A 182 -10.36 2.32 -22.09
C VAL A 182 -10.17 3.77 -22.55
N ILE A 183 -9.34 4.55 -21.85
CA ILE A 183 -9.03 5.93 -22.24
C ILE A 183 -8.41 5.96 -23.65
N VAL A 184 -7.43 5.10 -23.93
CA VAL A 184 -6.78 5.03 -25.24
C VAL A 184 -7.78 4.67 -26.34
N VAL A 185 -8.65 3.67 -26.11
CA VAL A 185 -9.69 3.27 -27.06
C VAL A 185 -10.66 4.41 -27.33
N VAL A 186 -11.13 5.10 -26.28
CA VAL A 186 -12.01 6.26 -26.42
C VAL A 186 -11.33 7.36 -27.22
N VAL A 187 -10.06 7.69 -26.93
CA VAL A 187 -9.29 8.68 -27.67
C VAL A 187 -9.16 8.29 -29.13
N VAL A 188 -8.81 7.03 -29.44
CA VAL A 188 -8.70 6.54 -30.82
C VAL A 188 -10.03 6.64 -31.56
N VAL A 189 -11.13 6.22 -30.93
CA VAL A 189 -12.47 6.33 -31.53
C VAL A 189 -12.83 7.78 -31.82
N VAL A 190 -12.59 8.69 -30.87
CA VAL A 190 -12.82 10.12 -31.06
C VAL A 190 -11.98 10.66 -32.22
N VAL A 191 -10.69 10.32 -32.29
CA VAL A 191 -9.81 10.75 -33.38
C VAL A 191 -10.31 10.23 -34.73
N VAL A 192 -10.69 8.96 -34.82
CA VAL A 192 -11.24 8.36 -36.05
C VAL A 192 -12.51 9.08 -36.48
N VAL A 193 -13.44 9.33 -35.55
CA VAL A 193 -14.69 10.05 -35.83
C VAL A 193 -14.39 11.45 -36.35
N VAL A 194 -13.48 12.19 -35.69
CA VAL A 194 -13.07 13.54 -36.13
C VAL A 194 -12.48 13.49 -37.53
N VAL A 195 -11.58 12.55 -37.82
CA VAL A 195 -10.98 12.39 -39.15
C VAL A 195 -12.05 12.11 -40.21
N VAL A 196 -12.98 11.18 -39.93
CA VAL A 196 -14.07 10.86 -40.86
C VAL A 196 -14.94 12.08 -41.12
N VAL A 197 -15.32 12.82 -40.08
CA VAL A 197 -16.11 14.06 -40.22
C VAL A 197 -15.37 15.08 -41.07
N VAL A 198 -14.08 15.31 -40.81
CA VAL A 198 -13.25 16.23 -41.59
C VAL A 198 -13.19 15.80 -43.06
N VAL A 199 -12.96 14.52 -43.34
CA VAL A 199 -12.92 14.00 -44.71
C VAL A 199 -14.27 14.20 -45.41
N VAL A 200 -15.38 13.88 -44.75
CA VAL A 200 -16.73 14.08 -45.30
C VAL A 200 -16.98 15.56 -45.60
N VAL A 201 -16.64 16.45 -44.67
CA VAL A 201 -16.77 17.91 -44.87
C VAL A 201 -15.94 18.36 -46.07
N VAL A 202 -14.68 17.93 -46.17
CA VAL A 202 -13.80 18.26 -47.30
C VAL A 202 -14.39 17.77 -48.62
N VAL A 203 -14.86 16.52 -48.68
CA VAL A 203 -15.48 15.95 -49.89
C VAL A 203 -16.72 16.74 -50.30
N VAL A 204 -17.59 17.09 -49.34
CA VAL A 204 -18.80 17.90 -49.61
C VAL A 204 -18.43 19.29 -50.11
N VAL A 205 -17.46 19.96 -49.47
CA VAL A 205 -17.00 21.29 -49.89
C VAL A 205 -16.42 21.24 -51.29
N VAL A 206 -15.55 20.27 -51.59
CA VAL A 206 -14.98 20.07 -52.92
C VAL A 206 -16.07 19.80 -53.95
N ALA A 207 -17.03 18.94 -53.65
CA ALA A 207 -18.16 18.67 -54.54
C ALA A 207 -18.97 19.94 -54.85
N VAL A 208 -19.30 20.74 -53.83
CA VAL A 208 -20.03 22.01 -54.00
C VAL A 208 -19.23 23.00 -54.84
N VAL A 209 -17.92 23.11 -54.61
CA VAL A 209 -17.03 23.97 -55.41
C VAL A 209 -16.98 23.51 -56.86
N VAL A 210 -16.80 22.21 -57.11
CA VAL A 210 -16.77 21.64 -58.46
C VAL A 210 -18.10 21.91 -59.19
N VAL A 211 -19.24 21.66 -58.53
CA VAL A 211 -20.56 21.93 -59.11
C VAL A 211 -20.69 23.42 -59.46
N LYS A 212 -20.32 24.33 -58.57
CA LYS A 212 -20.33 25.77 -58.85
C LYS A 212 -19.44 26.12 -60.04
N VAL A 213 -18.21 25.62 -60.10
CA VAL A 213 -17.29 25.87 -61.21
C VAL A 213 -17.86 25.36 -62.53
N VAL A 214 -18.41 24.14 -62.55
CA VAL A 214 -19.04 23.57 -63.76
C VAL A 214 -20.23 24.42 -64.21
N VAL A 215 -21.11 24.82 -63.30
CA VAL A 215 -22.26 25.69 -63.61
C VAL A 215 -21.79 27.04 -64.19
N VAL A 216 -20.77 27.66 -63.59
CA VAL A 216 -20.19 28.92 -64.09
C VAL A 216 -19.64 28.74 -65.50
N VAL A 217 -18.82 27.70 -65.75
CA VAL A 217 -18.22 27.42 -67.05
C VAL A 217 -19.30 27.20 -68.13
N VAL A 218 -20.32 26.40 -67.82
CA VAL A 218 -21.44 26.13 -68.74
C VAL A 218 -22.24 27.40 -69.04
N CYS A 219 -22.52 28.24 -68.04
CA CYS A 219 -23.24 29.51 -68.23
C CYS A 219 -22.42 30.50 -69.07
N THR A 220 -21.10 30.60 -68.84
CA THR A 220 -20.22 31.45 -69.66
C THR A 220 -20.07 30.96 -71.10
N SER A 221 -20.09 29.65 -71.35
CA SER A 221 -20.05 29.09 -72.71
C SER A 221 -21.33 29.32 -73.51
N ASN A 222 -22.47 29.49 -72.83
CA ASN A 222 -23.79 29.65 -73.47
C ASN A 222 -24.29 31.11 -73.53
N ASN A 223 -23.46 32.11 -73.21
CA ASN A 223 -23.81 33.55 -73.15
C ASN A 223 -25.03 33.91 -72.27
N ASN A 224 -25.49 33.00 -71.41
CA ASN A 224 -26.60 33.22 -70.47
C ASN A 224 -26.05 33.60 -69.09
N ILE A 225 -25.62 34.86 -68.95
CA ILE A 225 -25.00 35.41 -67.73
C ILE A 225 -26.01 35.52 -66.55
N LEU A 226 -27.31 35.42 -66.81
CA LEU A 226 -28.39 35.64 -65.84
C LEU A 226 -28.55 34.56 -64.75
N LEU A 227 -27.91 33.38 -64.86
CA LEU A 227 -28.01 32.28 -63.89
C LEU A 227 -26.95 32.31 -62.77
N LEU A 228 -26.03 33.29 -62.76
CA LEU A 228 -24.85 33.29 -61.90
C LEU A 228 -25.07 33.79 -60.44
N PHE A 229 -26.25 34.31 -60.08
CA PHE A 229 -26.47 35.04 -58.81
C PHE A 229 -27.73 34.66 -58.00
N MET A 230 -28.42 33.55 -58.28
CA MET A 230 -29.44 32.97 -57.38
C MET A 230 -28.92 31.71 -56.71
#